data_AF-J4UAR3-F1
#
_entry.id   AF-J4UAR3-F1
#
_cell.length_a   1.000
_cell.length_b   1.000
_cell.length_c   1.000
_cell.angle_alpha   90.00
_cell.angle_beta   90.00
_cell.angle_gamma   90.00
#
_symmetry.space_group_name_H-M   'P 1'
#
loop_
_entity.id
_entity.type
_entity.pdbx_description
1 polymer ?
#
loop_
_entity_poly.entity_id
_entity_poly.type
_entity_poly.pdbx_seq_one_letter_code
_entity_poly.pdbx_strand_id
1 'polypeptide(L)'
;MQLAKENKKYIYGQVRKGSRAKDFELALQWLLDCGLIHKVQRVGKVALPLKAYLDLDAFKVYLLDVGLLIAMTDLDAQVIIDGNRIFTEFKGALTEQYVLQQLIASEGIEPYYYSTSNSSER
;
A
#
# COMPACT_ATOMS: atom_id res chain seq x y z
N MET A 1 3.74 8.49 -10.52
CA MET A 1 3.09 7.40 -9.76
C MET A 1 3.04 7.80 -8.28
N GLN A 2 1.85 7.90 -7.67
CA GLN A 2 1.73 8.32 -6.25
C GLN A 2 2.41 7.34 -5.28
N LEU A 3 2.67 6.10 -5.73
CA LEU A 3 3.41 5.06 -5.02
C LEU A 3 4.91 5.37 -4.81
N ALA A 4 5.47 6.31 -5.56
CA ALA A 4 6.88 6.74 -5.47
C ALA A 4 7.06 8.06 -4.69
N LYS A 5 6.01 8.63 -4.10
CA LYS A 5 6.12 9.86 -3.31
C LYS A 5 6.35 9.53 -1.84
N GLU A 6 7.33 10.18 -1.20
CA GLU A 6 7.61 10.09 0.25
C GLU A 6 6.36 10.36 1.11
N ASN A 7 5.43 11.18 0.62
CA ASN A 7 4.15 11.44 1.26
C ASN A 7 3.11 10.38 0.86
N LYS A 8 3.10 9.26 1.60
CA LYS A 8 2.13 8.15 1.44
C LYS A 8 0.72 8.47 1.98
N LYS A 9 0.45 9.68 2.49
CA LYS A 9 -0.92 10.08 2.87
C LYS A 9 -1.79 10.21 1.63
N TYR A 10 -2.87 9.43 1.58
CA TYR A 10 -3.85 9.47 0.49
C TYR A 10 -4.60 10.81 0.54
N ILE A 11 -4.17 11.79 -0.26
CA ILE A 11 -4.84 13.08 -0.37
C ILE A 11 -5.79 13.03 -1.58
N TYR A 12 -7.08 12.83 -1.32
CA TYR A 12 -8.15 12.75 -2.31
C TYR A 12 -8.11 13.88 -3.37
N GLY A 13 -7.66 15.08 -2.98
CA GLY A 13 -7.56 16.23 -3.88
C GLY A 13 -6.44 16.18 -4.94
N GLN A 14 -5.48 15.25 -4.84
CA GLN A 14 -4.34 15.15 -5.77
C GLN A 14 -4.64 14.26 -7.00
N VAL A 15 -5.67 13.41 -6.96
CA VAL A 15 -5.99 12.48 -8.05
C VAL A 15 -6.87 13.15 -9.12
N ARG A 16 -7.77 14.07 -8.72
CA ARG A 16 -8.54 14.92 -9.65
C ARG A 16 -9.06 16.18 -8.93
N LYS A 17 -8.80 17.37 -9.48
CA LYS A 17 -9.40 18.62 -8.98
C LYS A 17 -10.93 18.53 -9.08
N GLY A 18 -11.63 18.61 -7.95
CA GLY A 18 -13.11 18.67 -7.88
C GLY A 18 -13.83 17.34 -7.60
N SER A 19 -13.12 16.22 -7.49
CA SER A 19 -13.73 14.95 -7.07
C SER A 19 -13.98 14.91 -5.56
N ARG A 20 -15.16 14.42 -5.15
CA ARG A 20 -15.53 14.32 -3.73
C ARG A 20 -14.91 13.06 -3.13
N ALA A 21 -14.60 13.07 -1.84
CA ALA A 21 -14.05 11.91 -1.13
C ALA A 21 -14.87 10.62 -1.36
N LYS A 22 -16.20 10.74 -1.43
CA LYS A 22 -17.14 9.65 -1.71
C LYS A 22 -16.92 8.97 -3.07
N ASP A 23 -16.53 9.71 -4.09
CA ASP A 23 -16.31 9.15 -5.43
C ASP A 23 -15.05 8.24 -5.44
N PHE A 24 -14.03 8.61 -4.65
CA PHE A 24 -12.83 7.80 -4.48
C PHE A 24 -13.05 6.56 -3.62
N GLU A 25 -13.86 6.69 -2.57
CA GLU A 25 -14.24 5.55 -1.72
C GLU A 25 -14.97 4.49 -2.55
N LEU A 26 -15.90 4.91 -3.41
CA LEU A 26 -16.61 3.99 -4.31
C LEU A 26 -15.66 3.30 -5.29
N ALA A 27 -14.73 4.03 -5.90
CA ALA A 27 -13.76 3.45 -6.82
C ALA A 27 -12.80 2.47 -6.11
N LEU A 28 -12.35 2.79 -4.90
CA LEU A 28 -11.53 1.89 -4.08
C LEU A 28 -12.30 0.64 -3.69
N GLN A 29 -13.57 0.77 -3.29
CA GLN A 29 -14.42 -0.37 -2.97
C GLN A 29 -14.59 -1.29 -4.19
N TRP A 30 -14.83 -0.72 -5.37
CA TRP A 30 -14.95 -1.49 -6.61
C TRP A 30 -13.66 -2.28 -6.92
N LEU A 31 -12.49 -1.65 -6.80
CA LEU A 31 -11.21 -2.33 -7.00
C LEU A 31 -10.98 -3.46 -5.97
N LEU A 32 -11.40 -3.25 -4.72
CA LEU A 32 -11.32 -4.25 -3.66
C LEU A 32 -12.25 -5.43 -3.95
N ASP A 33 -13.49 -5.17 -4.35
CA ASP A 33 -14.50 -6.18 -4.67
C ASP A 33 -14.10 -7.02 -5.90
N CYS A 34 -13.43 -6.39 -6.88
CA CYS A 34 -12.84 -7.09 -8.02
C CYS A 34 -11.56 -7.87 -7.67
N GLY A 35 -11.05 -7.76 -6.44
CA GLY A 35 -9.82 -8.42 -6.01
C GLY A 35 -8.56 -7.85 -6.67
N LEU A 36 -8.58 -6.60 -7.14
CA LEU A 36 -7.45 -5.97 -7.83
C LEU A 36 -6.48 -5.27 -6.87
N ILE A 37 -6.92 -5.02 -5.63
CA ILE A 37 -6.12 -4.38 -4.58
C ILE A 37 -6.33 -5.08 -3.23
N HIS A 38 -5.37 -4.87 -2.35
CA HIS A 38 -5.49 -5.15 -0.91
C HIS A 38 -5.55 -3.84 -0.13
N LYS A 39 -6.48 -3.76 0.83
CA LYS A 39 -6.62 -2.63 1.75
C LYS A 39 -6.14 -3.06 3.14
N VAL A 40 -5.07 -2.43 3.62
CA VAL A 40 -4.45 -2.75 4.92
C VAL A 40 -4.76 -1.63 5.91
N GLN A 41 -5.55 -1.94 6.93
CA GLN A 41 -5.99 -0.97 7.93
C GLN A 41 -4.88 -0.67 8.93
N ARG A 42 -4.83 0.59 9.39
CA ARG A 42 -3.93 0.98 10.47
C ARG A 42 -4.50 0.53 11.79
N VAL A 43 -3.63 0.08 12.70
CA VAL A 43 -3.96 -0.04 14.12
C VAL A 43 -3.41 1.16 14.88
N GLY A 44 -4.24 1.80 15.69
CA GLY A 44 -3.83 2.90 16.57
C GLY A 44 -3.05 2.41 17.80
N LYS A 45 -3.25 1.15 18.18
CA LYS A 45 -2.56 0.50 19.30
C LYS A 45 -2.25 -0.96 18.97
N VAL A 46 -1.01 -1.37 19.19
CA VAL A 46 -0.57 -2.77 19.06
C VAL A 46 -0.95 -3.54 20.33
N ALA A 47 -2.23 -3.91 20.43
CA ALA A 47 -2.76 -4.71 21.52
C ALA A 47 -3.79 -5.71 20.99
N LEU A 48 -3.96 -6.84 21.69
CA LEU A 48 -4.87 -7.90 21.27
C LEU A 48 -6.30 -7.64 21.76
N PRO A 49 -7.33 -7.93 20.94
CA PRO A 49 -7.23 -8.25 19.51
C PRO A 49 -6.97 -6.98 18.69
N LEU A 50 -6.12 -7.07 17.65
CA LEU A 50 -5.75 -5.90 16.81
C LEU A 50 -6.97 -5.20 16.20
N LYS A 51 -8.01 -5.97 15.83
CA LYS A 51 -9.28 -5.47 15.29
C LYS A 51 -9.99 -4.45 16.20
N ALA A 52 -9.77 -4.49 17.52
CA ALA A 52 -10.37 -3.56 18.46
C ALA A 52 -9.73 -2.15 18.40
N TYR A 53 -8.58 -2.01 17.74
CA TYR A 53 -7.79 -0.79 17.72
C TYR A 53 -7.60 -0.24 16.30
N LEU A 54 -8.51 -0.54 15.37
CA LEU A 54 -8.44 -0.04 14.01
C LEU A 54 -8.71 1.47 13.94
N ASP A 55 -7.91 2.14 13.13
CA ASP A 55 -8.11 3.54 12.72
C ASP A 55 -8.81 3.52 11.35
N LEU A 56 -10.10 3.84 11.33
CA LEU A 56 -10.94 3.73 10.13
C LEU A 56 -10.62 4.79 9.07
N ASP A 57 -9.92 5.86 9.46
CA ASP A 57 -9.57 6.97 8.59
C ASP A 57 -8.19 6.77 7.93
N ALA A 58 -7.45 5.72 8.31
CA ALA A 58 -6.09 5.47 7.83
C ALA A 58 -5.90 4.03 7.33
N PHE A 59 -5.57 3.91 6.05
CA PHE A 59 -5.25 2.63 5.41
C PHE A 59 -4.13 2.79 4.37
N LYS A 60 -3.44 1.69 4.09
CA LYS A 60 -2.56 1.55 2.93
C LYS A 60 -3.28 0.72 1.85
N VAL A 61 -2.99 1.02 0.59
CA VAL A 61 -3.49 0.27 -0.57
C VAL A 61 -2.29 -0.36 -1.28
N TYR A 62 -2.42 -1.64 -1.57
CA TYR A 62 -1.44 -2.43 -2.29
C TYR A 62 -2.11 -3.07 -3.49
N LEU A 63 -1.35 -3.38 -4.54
CA LEU A 63 -1.88 -4.09 -5.70
C LEU A 63 -2.14 -5.55 -5.35
N LEU A 64 -2.88 -6.24 -6.22
CA LEU A 64 -3.07 -7.68 -6.10
C LEU A 64 -1.73 -8.39 -6.00
N ASP A 65 -0.74 -8.10 -6.86
CA ASP A 65 0.56 -8.78 -6.84
C ASP A 65 1.77 -7.88 -7.12
N VAL A 66 2.96 -8.41 -6.82
CA VAL A 66 4.25 -7.72 -6.99
C VAL A 66 4.57 -7.50 -8.47
N GLY A 67 4.20 -8.44 -9.35
CA GLY A 67 4.42 -8.34 -10.79
C GLY A 67 3.63 -7.18 -11.41
N LEU A 68 2.39 -6.97 -10.99
CA LEU A 68 1.56 -5.81 -11.38
C LEU A 68 2.21 -4.50 -10.91
N LEU A 69 2.75 -4.46 -9.70
CA LEU A 69 3.48 -3.27 -9.23
C LEU A 69 4.70 -2.97 -10.11
N ILE A 70 5.48 -3.99 -10.48
CA ILE A 70 6.64 -3.83 -11.36
C ILE A 70 6.19 -3.37 -12.75
N ALA A 71 5.19 -4.04 -13.34
CA ALA A 71 4.65 -3.68 -14.65
C ALA A 71 4.14 -2.23 -14.71
N MET A 72 3.53 -1.73 -13.62
CA MET A 72 3.05 -0.35 -13.52
C MET A 72 4.18 0.70 -13.38
N THR A 73 5.41 0.27 -13.09
CA THR A 73 6.56 1.18 -12.91
C THR A 73 7.42 1.35 -14.14
N ASP A 74 7.14 0.62 -15.23
CA ASP A 74 8.02 0.49 -16.39
C ASP A 74 9.47 0.12 -16.03
N LEU A 75 9.68 -0.54 -14.88
CA LEU A 75 11.00 -1.03 -14.46
C LEU A 75 11.26 -2.40 -15.08
N ASP A 76 12.43 -2.55 -15.70
CA ASP A 76 12.93 -3.86 -16.12
C ASP A 76 13.17 -4.74 -14.88
N ALA A 77 12.69 -5.98 -14.91
CA ALA A 77 12.90 -6.95 -13.85
C ALA A 77 14.40 -7.19 -13.56
N GLN A 78 15.28 -7.04 -14.55
CA GLN A 78 16.74 -7.11 -14.35
C GLN A 78 17.25 -6.02 -13.40
N VAL A 79 16.66 -4.83 -13.40
CA VAL A 79 17.04 -3.73 -12.49
C VAL A 79 16.82 -4.12 -11.01
N ILE A 80 15.85 -4.98 -10.75
CA ILE A 80 15.53 -5.53 -9.43
C ILE A 80 16.60 -6.53 -9.00
N ILE A 81 16.98 -7.42 -9.92
CA ILE A 81 17.96 -8.48 -9.69
C ILE A 81 19.36 -7.89 -9.51
N ASP A 82 19.71 -6.90 -10.33
CA ASP A 82 21.03 -6.29 -10.40
C ASP A 82 21.27 -5.23 -9.30
N GLY A 83 20.23 -4.83 -8.56
CA GLY A 83 20.37 -3.94 -7.40
C GLY A 83 20.87 -2.52 -7.73
N ASN A 84 20.43 -1.95 -8.84
CA ASN A 84 20.91 -0.64 -9.32
C ASN A 84 20.50 0.53 -8.38
N ARG A 85 21.17 1.70 -8.44
CA ARG A 85 20.83 2.90 -7.63
C ARG A 85 19.39 3.38 -7.81
N ILE A 86 18.78 3.14 -8.96
CA ILE A 86 17.36 3.43 -9.22
C ILE A 86 16.45 2.62 -8.28
N PHE A 87 16.91 1.44 -7.85
CA PHE A 87 16.17 0.57 -6.95
C PHE A 87 16.06 1.14 -5.53
N THR A 88 16.98 2.01 -5.10
CA THR A 88 17.02 2.50 -3.71
C THR A 88 15.73 3.22 -3.28
N GLU A 89 15.10 3.99 -4.16
CA GLU A 89 13.85 4.72 -3.85
C GLU A 89 12.61 3.81 -3.93
N PHE A 90 12.62 2.81 -4.81
CA PHE A 90 11.46 1.94 -5.04
C PHE A 90 11.49 0.64 -4.21
N LYS A 91 12.63 0.33 -3.59
CA LYS A 91 12.86 -0.87 -2.79
C LYS A 91 11.90 -0.99 -1.61
N GLY A 92 11.55 0.12 -0.95
CA GLY A 92 10.61 0.12 0.18
C GLY A 92 9.22 -0.36 -0.24
N ALA A 93 8.66 0.23 -1.30
CA ALA A 93 7.33 -0.14 -1.80
C ALA A 93 7.28 -1.59 -2.32
N LEU A 94 8.30 -2.04 -3.05
CA LEU A 94 8.39 -3.43 -3.50
C LEU A 94 8.53 -4.42 -2.34
N THR A 95 9.33 -4.07 -1.33
CA THR A 95 9.52 -4.92 -0.15
C THR A 95 8.21 -5.03 0.65
N GLU A 96 7.52 -3.91 0.90
CA GLU A 96 6.21 -3.92 1.56
C GLU A 96 5.19 -4.75 0.77
N GLN A 97 5.11 -4.56 -0.55
CA GLN A 97 4.22 -5.31 -1.44
C GLN A 97 4.51 -6.82 -1.41
N TYR A 98 5.80 -7.20 -1.43
CA TYR A 98 6.22 -8.60 -1.36
C TYR A 98 5.86 -9.25 -0.03
N VAL A 99 6.15 -8.58 1.10
CA VAL A 99 5.81 -9.07 2.43
C VAL A 99 4.31 -9.25 2.59
N LEU A 100 3.51 -8.29 2.10
CA LEU A 100 2.05 -8.39 2.13
C LEU A 100 1.56 -9.64 1.39
N GLN A 101 2.07 -9.85 0.18
CA GLN A 101 1.73 -11.00 -0.64
C GLN A 101 2.07 -12.31 0.06
N GLN A 102 3.23 -12.40 0.70
CA GLN A 102 3.61 -13.58 1.47
C GLN A 102 2.63 -13.85 2.62
N LEU A 103 2.27 -12.82 3.39
CA LEU A 103 1.33 -12.94 4.52
C LEU A 103 -0.05 -13.42 4.08
N ILE A 104 -0.58 -12.87 2.98
CA ILE A 104 -1.93 -13.19 2.52
C ILE A 104 -1.94 -14.54 1.78
N ALA A 105 -1.12 -14.70 0.76
CA ALA A 105 -1.20 -15.83 -0.16
C ALA A 105 -0.58 -17.12 0.39
N SER A 106 0.51 -17.02 1.17
CA SER A 106 1.17 -18.21 1.73
C SER A 106 0.65 -18.57 3.12
N GLU A 107 0.44 -17.57 3.97
CA GLU A 107 0.11 -17.80 5.39
C GLU A 107 -1.39 -17.60 5.72
N GLY A 108 -2.18 -17.02 4.81
CA GLY A 108 -3.59 -16.72 5.07
C GLY A 108 -3.82 -15.70 6.20
N ILE A 109 -2.82 -14.86 6.48
CA ILE A 109 -2.83 -13.88 7.57
C ILE A 109 -3.44 -12.56 7.08
N GLU A 110 -4.41 -12.05 7.83
CA GLU A 110 -4.94 -10.68 7.63
C GLU A 110 -3.92 -9.65 8.15
N PRO A 111 -3.33 -8.82 7.28
CA PRO A 111 -2.28 -7.89 7.66
C PRO A 111 -2.85 -6.58 8.22
N TYR A 112 -2.11 -6.00 9.17
CA TYR A 112 -2.34 -4.65 9.73
C TYR A 112 -1.03 -3.90 9.76
N TYR A 113 -1.07 -2.56 9.70
CA TYR A 113 0.12 -1.74 9.88
C TYR A 113 0.00 -0.81 11.08
N TYR A 114 1.14 -0.47 11.66
CA TYR A 114 1.27 0.48 12.77
C TYR A 114 2.30 1.54 12.38
N SER A 115 2.05 2.80 12.74
CA SER A 115 3.00 3.89 12.55
C SER A 115 2.90 4.88 13.71
N THR A 116 4.03 5.46 14.11
CA THR A 116 4.08 6.48 15.17
C THR A 116 4.04 7.87 14.55
N SER A 117 3.65 8.88 15.32
CA SER A 117 3.50 10.27 14.83
C SER A 117 4.80 10.86 14.25
N ASN A 118 5.96 10.31 14.62
CA ASN A 118 7.30 10.77 14.22
C ASN A 118 8.07 9.75 13.37
N SER A 119 7.44 8.67 12.89
CA SER A 119 8.11 7.77 11.94
C SER A 119 8.08 8.39 10.55
N SER A 120 9.19 8.99 10.12
CA SER A 120 9.49 9.11 8.70
C SER A 120 9.70 7.68 8.17
N GLU A 121 8.68 7.15 7.49
CA GLU A 121 8.82 5.90 6.73
C GLU A 121 9.94 6.13 5.69
N ARG A 122 11.05 5.41 5.83
CA ARG A 122 12.19 5.46 4.91
C ARG A 122 11.98 4.53 3.71
#